data_AF-A0A9N9MG42-F1
#
_entry.id   AF-A0A9N9MG42-F1
#
_cell.length_a   1.000
_cell.length_b   1.000
_cell.length_c   1.000
_cell.angle_alpha   90.00
_cell.angle_beta   90.00
_cell.angle_gamma   90.00
#
_symmetry.space_group_name_H-M   'P 1'
#
loop_
_entity.id
_entity.type
_entity.pdbx_description
1 polymer ?
#
loop_
_entity_poly.entity_id
_entity_poly.type
_entity_poly.pdbx_seq_one_letter_code
_entity_poly.pdbx_strand_id
1 'polypeptide(L)'
;MRRPTRDCLCTSRVQYGTADAVSSFHRLPLVQELWVHLKAAKKHTFVPIHEIAAYLGPAKSMGMIGLHAFTGNDNVSSFHSIGKSTALKMMLGYEGSEDAFITLSNGNLEDARPKLINFVIAMYTKSKMYKSLTDCRRALYAKFQRPMENVPPTEDALCQHMRRASYQAQAPVS
;
A
#
# COMPACT_ATOMS: atom_id res chain seq x y z
N MET A 1 -16.75 -23.06 -6.24
CA MET A 1 -15.52 -22.78 -5.47
C MET A 1 -14.71 -24.07 -5.36
N ARG A 2 -13.62 -24.21 -6.13
CA ARG A 2 -12.66 -25.31 -5.93
C ARG A 2 -11.87 -24.98 -4.66
N ARG A 3 -11.85 -25.89 -3.68
CA ARG A 3 -10.97 -25.80 -2.51
C ARG A 3 -9.56 -26.25 -2.95
N PRO A 4 -8.48 -25.69 -2.38
CA PRO A 4 -7.12 -26.10 -2.73
C PRO A 4 -6.91 -27.59 -2.45
N THR A 5 -6.37 -28.31 -3.44
CA THR A 5 -5.92 -29.69 -3.32
C THR A 5 -4.51 -29.70 -2.72
N ARG A 6 -4.46 -29.95 -1.40
CA ARG A 6 -3.34 -30.43 -0.56
C ARG A 6 -2.00 -29.68 -0.51
N ASP A 7 -1.64 -28.79 -1.42
CA ASP A 7 -0.40 -28.00 -1.30
C ASP A 7 -0.66 -26.66 -0.62
N CYS A 8 -1.04 -26.74 0.66
CA CYS A 8 -1.25 -25.58 1.50
C CYS A 8 0.05 -25.31 2.27
N LEU A 9 0.78 -24.24 1.89
CA LEU A 9 1.85 -23.70 2.73
C LEU A 9 1.23 -23.17 4.02
N CYS A 10 1.12 -24.04 5.02
CA CYS A 10 0.82 -23.66 6.39
C CYS A 10 2.09 -23.05 6.98
N THR A 11 2.38 -21.78 6.65
CA THR A 11 3.46 -21.05 7.31
C THR A 11 3.00 -20.72 8.73
N SER A 12 3.23 -21.67 9.64
CA SER A 12 3.12 -21.41 11.06
C SER A 12 4.09 -20.28 11.42
N ARG A 13 3.52 -19.15 11.86
CA ARG A 13 4.21 -18.05 12.53
C ARG A 13 5.06 -17.12 11.65
N VAL A 14 4.52 -16.68 10.51
CA VAL A 14 4.82 -15.33 10.04
C VAL A 14 3.55 -14.60 9.63
N GLN A 15 3.32 -13.42 10.23
CA GLN A 15 2.14 -12.57 10.02
C GLN A 15 2.18 -11.88 8.63
N TYR A 16 2.39 -12.62 7.55
CA TYR A 16 2.39 -12.03 6.21
C TYR A 16 0.95 -11.82 5.75
N GLY A 17 0.51 -10.57 5.79
CA GLY A 17 -0.79 -10.14 5.30
C GLY A 17 -0.90 -10.37 3.78
N THR A 18 -2.11 -10.49 3.26
CA THR A 18 -2.40 -10.71 1.83
C THR A 18 -1.58 -9.83 0.87
N ALA A 19 -1.26 -8.59 1.25
CA ALA A 19 -0.46 -7.67 0.45
C ALA A 19 0.98 -8.15 0.22
N ASP A 20 1.62 -8.73 1.24
CA ASP A 20 3.01 -9.23 1.16
C ASP A 20 3.08 -10.46 0.26
N ALA A 21 2.08 -11.34 0.39
CA ALA A 21 1.94 -12.52 -0.45
C ALA A 21 1.73 -12.14 -1.93
N VAL A 22 0.86 -11.16 -2.21
CA VAL A 22 0.67 -10.61 -3.56
C VAL A 22 1.96 -10.01 -4.09
N SER A 23 2.67 -9.21 -3.28
CA SER A 23 3.93 -8.57 -3.67
C SER A 23 5.04 -9.56 -3.97
N SER A 24 5.02 -10.73 -3.36
CA SER A 24 6.08 -11.73 -3.51
C SER A 24 5.77 -12.79 -4.55
N PHE A 25 4.50 -12.94 -4.97
CA PHE A 25 4.08 -14.03 -5.85
C PHE A 25 4.91 -14.13 -7.14
N HIS A 26 5.13 -13.00 -7.83
CA HIS A 26 5.92 -12.98 -9.08
C HIS A 26 7.40 -13.32 -8.89
N ARG A 27 7.90 -13.36 -7.63
CA ARG A 27 9.27 -13.80 -7.29
C ARG A 27 9.35 -15.31 -7.02
N LEU A 28 8.24 -16.03 -7.10
CA LEU A 28 8.15 -17.47 -6.87
C LEU A 28 7.82 -18.20 -8.19
N PRO A 29 8.76 -18.30 -9.14
CA PRO A 29 8.48 -18.76 -10.50
C PRO A 29 7.99 -20.21 -10.61
N LEU A 30 8.21 -21.02 -9.57
CA LEU A 30 7.78 -22.42 -9.51
C LEU A 30 6.38 -22.59 -8.89
N VAL A 31 5.80 -21.52 -8.32
CA VAL A 31 4.52 -21.58 -7.62
C VAL A 31 3.40 -21.16 -8.57
N GLN A 32 2.57 -22.11 -8.97
CA GLN A 32 1.41 -21.86 -9.86
C GLN A 32 0.20 -21.33 -9.08
N GLU A 33 -0.05 -21.91 -7.91
CA GLU A 33 -1.14 -21.50 -7.03
C GLU A 33 -0.61 -21.15 -5.65
N LEU A 34 -0.89 -19.92 -5.20
CA LEU A 34 -0.66 -19.49 -3.84
C LEU A 34 -2.00 -19.11 -3.19
N TRP A 35 -2.23 -19.63 -1.99
CA TRP A 35 -3.44 -19.41 -1.21
C TRP A 35 -3.06 -18.89 0.18
N VAL A 36 -3.66 -17.78 0.59
CA VAL A 36 -3.52 -17.27 1.96
C VAL A 36 -4.74 -17.68 2.78
N HIS A 37 -4.51 -18.34 3.91
CA HIS A 37 -5.56 -18.72 4.83
C HIS A 37 -5.81 -17.60 5.85
N LEU A 38 -7.01 -17.03 5.81
CA LEU A 38 -7.48 -16.05 6.78
C LEU A 38 -8.41 -16.73 7.77
N LYS A 39 -8.06 -16.66 9.06
CA LYS A 39 -8.89 -17.14 10.16
C LYS A 39 -9.48 -15.95 10.90
N ALA A 40 -10.79 -15.75 10.74
CA ALA A 40 -11.55 -14.75 11.50
C ALA A 40 -12.62 -15.44 12.34
N ALA A 41 -12.38 -15.56 13.65
CA ALA A 41 -13.22 -16.28 14.59
C ALA A 41 -13.61 -17.69 14.09
N LYS A 42 -14.89 -17.90 13.73
CA LYS A 42 -15.45 -19.18 13.25
C LYS A 42 -15.42 -19.36 11.73
N LYS A 43 -14.99 -18.35 10.96
CA LYS A 43 -14.95 -18.38 9.49
C LYS A 43 -13.51 -18.54 9.00
N HIS A 44 -13.31 -19.55 8.16
CA HIS A 44 -12.08 -19.77 7.42
C HIS A 44 -12.28 -19.31 5.98
N THR A 45 -11.42 -18.41 5.51
CA THR A 45 -11.44 -17.92 4.13
C THR A 45 -10.09 -18.17 3.50
N PHE A 46 -10.06 -18.72 2.29
CA PHE A 46 -8.85 -18.87 1.50
C PHE A 46 -8.87 -17.82 0.39
N VAL A 47 -7.79 -17.06 0.28
CA VAL A 47 -7.64 -15.99 -0.71
C VAL A 47 -6.68 -16.47 -1.80
N PRO A 48 -7.11 -16.56 -3.08
CA PRO A 48 -6.24 -16.97 -4.19
C PRO A 48 -5.30 -15.83 -4.56
N ILE A 49 -4.08 -15.86 -4.05
CA ILE A 49 -3.08 -14.82 -4.31
C ILE A 49 -2.67 -14.82 -5.78
N HIS A 50 -2.55 -16.00 -6.39
CA HIS A 50 -2.22 -16.16 -7.81
C HIS A 50 -3.23 -15.46 -8.73
N GLU A 51 -4.54 -15.55 -8.46
CA GLU A 51 -5.57 -14.83 -9.22
C GLU A 51 -5.45 -13.31 -9.05
N ILE A 52 -5.23 -12.85 -7.81
CA ILE A 52 -5.08 -11.41 -7.52
C ILE A 52 -3.81 -10.86 -8.19
N ALA A 53 -2.69 -11.56 -8.08
CA ALA A 53 -1.42 -11.15 -8.66
C ALA A 53 -1.46 -11.17 -10.20
N ALA A 54 -2.18 -12.12 -10.80
CA ALA A 54 -2.44 -12.16 -12.24
C ALA A 54 -3.30 -10.97 -12.69
N TYR A 55 -4.37 -10.65 -11.94
CA TYR A 55 -5.23 -9.50 -12.22
C TYR A 55 -4.50 -8.16 -12.11
N LEU A 56 -3.65 -8.00 -11.08
CA LEU A 56 -2.91 -6.77 -10.85
C LEU A 56 -1.72 -6.61 -11.82
N GLY A 57 -1.15 -7.72 -12.28
CA GLY A 57 0.11 -7.75 -13.00
C GLY A 57 1.33 -7.47 -12.10
N PRO A 58 2.56 -7.62 -12.63
CA PRO A 58 3.78 -7.60 -11.82
C PRO A 58 4.03 -6.27 -11.11
N ALA A 59 3.94 -5.14 -11.81
CA ALA A 59 4.28 -3.83 -11.26
C ALA A 59 3.37 -3.45 -10.07
N LYS A 60 2.04 -3.53 -10.26
CA LYS A 60 1.08 -3.22 -9.18
C LYS A 60 1.19 -4.20 -8.03
N SER A 61 1.47 -5.48 -8.31
CA SER A 61 1.71 -6.48 -7.27
C SER A 61 2.92 -6.09 -6.42
N MET A 62 4.05 -5.75 -7.03
CA MET A 62 5.26 -5.32 -6.31
C MET A 62 5.04 -4.02 -5.51
N GLY A 63 4.21 -3.10 -6.02
CA GLY A 63 3.84 -1.89 -5.29
C GLY A 63 2.99 -2.12 -4.04
N MET A 64 2.36 -3.31 -3.88
CA MET A 64 1.43 -3.58 -2.78
C MET A 64 2.08 -3.50 -1.40
N ILE A 65 3.33 -3.95 -1.25
CA ILE A 65 4.01 -3.91 0.06
C ILE A 65 4.32 -2.47 0.48
N GLY A 66 4.80 -1.66 -0.46
CA GLY A 66 5.01 -0.23 -0.26
C GLY A 66 3.71 0.50 0.07
N LEU A 67 2.63 0.22 -0.66
CA LEU A 67 1.31 0.78 -0.38
C LEU A 67 0.78 0.34 1.01
N HIS A 68 0.97 -0.92 1.37
CA HIS A 68 0.51 -1.45 2.67
C HIS A 68 1.22 -0.77 3.83
N ALA A 69 2.55 -0.67 3.77
CA ALA A 69 3.34 0.03 4.78
C ALA A 69 3.00 1.53 4.81
N PHE A 70 2.89 2.17 3.64
CA PHE A 70 2.59 3.60 3.53
C PHE A 70 1.18 3.96 4.03
N THR A 71 0.17 3.13 3.80
CA THR A 71 -1.20 3.45 4.23
C THR A 71 -1.48 3.11 5.69
N GLY A 72 -0.48 2.52 6.37
CA GLY A 72 -0.53 2.13 7.77
C GLY A 72 -0.67 0.63 7.96
N ASN A 73 0.34 0.05 8.61
CA ASN A 73 0.31 -1.30 9.19
C ASN A 73 0.43 -1.19 10.72
N ASP A 74 0.71 -2.28 11.43
CA ASP A 74 0.79 -2.25 12.90
C ASP A 74 1.94 -1.34 13.43
N ASN A 75 2.94 -1.05 12.59
CA ASN A 75 4.15 -0.30 12.95
C ASN A 75 4.21 1.10 12.31
N VAL A 76 3.32 1.41 11.36
CA VAL A 76 3.27 2.69 10.63
C VAL A 76 1.90 3.32 10.85
N SER A 77 1.88 4.60 11.21
CA SER A 77 0.63 5.35 11.39
C SER A 77 -0.23 5.34 10.12
N SER A 78 -1.54 5.48 10.27
CA SER A 78 -2.45 5.63 9.13
C SER A 78 -2.77 7.10 8.83
N PHE A 79 -3.23 7.36 7.61
CA PHE A 79 -3.76 8.66 7.22
C PHE A 79 -5.21 8.80 7.72
N HIS A 80 -5.49 9.86 8.49
CA HIS A 80 -6.84 10.11 8.98
C HIS A 80 -7.83 10.31 7.82
N SER A 81 -9.01 9.71 7.93
CA SER A 81 -10.08 9.71 6.92
C SER A 81 -9.75 9.06 5.57
N ILE A 82 -8.59 8.39 5.44
CA ILE A 82 -8.21 7.64 4.23
C ILE A 82 -8.13 6.15 4.56
N GLY A 83 -9.07 5.38 4.01
CA GLY A 83 -9.05 3.92 4.12
C GLY A 83 -8.11 3.26 3.11
N LYS A 84 -7.64 2.04 3.44
CA LYS A 84 -6.82 1.20 2.55
C LYS A 84 -7.47 0.94 1.19
N SER A 85 -8.80 0.78 1.15
CA SER A 85 -9.54 0.63 -0.12
C SER A 85 -9.45 1.88 -0.99
N THR A 86 -9.52 3.08 -0.39
CA THR A 86 -9.36 4.34 -1.12
C THR A 86 -7.95 4.44 -1.69
N ALA A 87 -6.93 4.21 -0.88
CA ALA A 87 -5.54 4.26 -1.33
C ALA A 87 -5.25 3.21 -2.42
N LEU A 88 -5.78 1.99 -2.28
CA LEU A 88 -5.65 0.96 -3.31
C LEU A 88 -6.31 1.39 -4.63
N LYS A 89 -7.54 1.91 -4.59
CA LYS A 89 -8.21 2.44 -5.81
C LYS A 89 -7.40 3.55 -6.46
N MET A 90 -6.79 4.42 -5.66
CA MET A 90 -5.92 5.48 -6.15
C MET A 90 -4.67 4.90 -6.83
N MET A 91 -4.02 3.89 -6.24
CA MET A 91 -2.88 3.24 -6.89
C MET A 91 -3.29 2.57 -8.22
N LEU A 92 -4.44 1.90 -8.25
CA LEU A 92 -4.90 1.19 -9.44
C LEU A 92 -5.37 2.13 -10.56
N GLY A 93 -5.90 3.31 -10.21
CA GLY A 93 -6.45 4.28 -11.16
C GLY A 93 -5.46 5.34 -11.66
N TYR A 94 -4.31 5.51 -11.01
CA TYR A 94 -3.26 6.45 -11.43
C TYR A 94 -2.08 5.68 -12.01
N GLU A 95 -1.91 5.77 -13.32
CA GLU A 95 -0.81 5.15 -14.06
C GLU A 95 0.56 5.58 -13.50
N GLY A 96 1.44 4.60 -13.27
CA GLY A 96 2.79 4.82 -12.75
C GLY A 96 2.85 5.15 -11.26
N SER A 97 1.74 5.08 -10.52
CA SER A 97 1.75 5.32 -9.07
C SER A 97 2.36 4.15 -8.30
N GLU A 98 2.27 2.93 -8.83
CA GLU A 98 2.92 1.73 -8.29
C GLU A 98 4.44 1.88 -8.21
N ASP A 99 5.05 2.59 -9.16
CA ASP A 99 6.49 2.82 -9.21
C ASP A 99 6.99 3.60 -7.98
N ALA A 100 6.19 4.53 -7.46
CA ALA A 100 6.50 5.25 -6.23
C ALA A 100 6.60 4.29 -5.03
N PHE A 101 5.71 3.30 -4.97
CA PHE A 101 5.68 2.32 -3.88
C PHE A 101 6.76 1.25 -4.04
N ILE A 102 7.08 0.85 -5.27
CA ILE A 102 8.24 -0.02 -5.55
C ILE A 102 9.52 0.69 -5.10
N THR A 103 9.72 1.93 -5.54
CA THR A 103 10.89 2.75 -5.20
C THR A 103 11.01 2.97 -3.68
N LEU A 104 9.88 3.23 -2.99
CA LEU A 104 9.82 3.31 -1.54
C LEU A 104 10.27 2.01 -0.85
N SER A 105 9.80 0.87 -1.38
CA SER A 105 10.11 -0.48 -0.85
C SER A 105 11.56 -0.89 -1.10
N ASN A 106 12.21 -0.29 -2.09
CA ASN A 106 13.63 -0.48 -2.37
C ASN A 106 14.55 0.44 -1.52
N GLY A 107 13.98 1.23 -0.61
CA GLY A 107 14.76 2.14 0.24
C GLY A 107 15.15 3.47 -0.41
N ASN A 108 14.75 3.71 -1.66
CA ASN A 108 15.10 4.93 -2.38
C ASN A 108 14.06 6.05 -2.13
N LEU A 109 14.08 6.59 -0.91
CA LEU A 109 13.06 7.56 -0.49
C LEU A 109 13.15 8.89 -1.25
N GLU A 110 14.33 9.34 -1.64
CA GLU A 110 14.48 10.63 -2.35
C GLU A 110 13.78 10.60 -3.71
N ASP A 111 13.90 9.50 -4.45
CA ASP A 111 13.23 9.34 -5.74
C ASP A 111 11.73 9.08 -5.60
N ALA A 112 11.31 8.38 -4.54
CA ALA A 112 9.91 8.10 -4.28
C ALA A 112 9.14 9.34 -3.78
N ARG A 113 9.79 10.24 -3.03
CA ARG A 113 9.13 11.34 -2.30
C ARG A 113 8.24 12.22 -3.18
N PRO A 114 8.67 12.75 -4.34
CA PRO A 114 7.82 13.64 -5.14
C PRO A 114 6.53 12.94 -5.61
N LYS A 115 6.63 11.66 -6.00
CA LYS A 115 5.49 10.86 -6.45
C LYS A 115 4.56 10.54 -5.28
N LEU A 116 5.09 10.23 -4.10
CA LEU A 116 4.31 9.98 -2.89
C LEU A 116 3.59 11.24 -2.37
N ILE A 117 4.20 12.42 -2.46
CA ILE A 117 3.53 13.69 -2.14
C ILE A 117 2.32 13.90 -3.07
N ASN A 118 2.52 13.74 -4.38
CA ASN A 118 1.43 13.85 -5.36
C ASN A 118 0.33 12.82 -5.10
N PHE A 119 0.70 11.61 -4.71
CA PHE A 119 -0.24 10.57 -4.31
C PHE A 119 -1.08 10.98 -3.09
N VAL A 120 -0.45 11.51 -2.04
CA VAL A 120 -1.16 12.00 -0.84
C VAL A 120 -2.10 13.15 -1.18
N ILE A 121 -1.65 14.12 -1.98
CA ILE A 121 -2.51 15.21 -2.45
C ILE A 121 -3.75 14.61 -3.14
N ALA A 122 -3.54 13.70 -4.09
CA ALA A 122 -4.61 13.08 -4.84
C ALA A 122 -5.59 12.29 -3.94
N MET A 123 -5.11 11.65 -2.87
CA MET A 123 -5.99 10.96 -1.89
C MET A 123 -6.96 11.92 -1.19
N TYR A 124 -6.50 13.12 -0.81
CA TYR A 124 -7.31 14.07 -0.04
C TYR A 124 -8.21 14.96 -0.92
N THR A 125 -7.79 15.26 -2.14
CA THR A 125 -8.48 16.21 -3.02
C THR A 125 -9.30 15.53 -4.10
N LYS A 126 -9.01 14.25 -4.40
CA LYS A 126 -9.52 13.51 -5.57
C LYS A 126 -9.18 14.20 -6.91
N SER A 127 -8.25 15.16 -6.91
CA SER A 127 -7.87 15.98 -8.08
C SER A 127 -6.42 16.48 -8.00
N LYS A 128 -5.68 16.54 -9.12
CA LYS A 128 -4.23 16.81 -9.18
C LYS A 128 -3.82 18.30 -9.02
N MET A 129 -4.61 19.15 -8.37
CA MET A 129 -4.45 20.61 -8.53
C MET A 129 -3.55 21.33 -7.53
N TYR A 130 -2.59 20.66 -6.87
CA TYR A 130 -1.67 21.33 -5.96
C TYR A 130 -0.21 20.97 -6.22
N LYS A 131 0.66 21.98 -6.24
CA LYS A 131 2.11 21.84 -6.45
C LYS A 131 2.85 21.38 -5.19
N SER A 132 2.26 21.62 -4.01
CA SER A 132 2.84 21.28 -2.72
C SER A 132 1.77 20.77 -1.75
N LEU A 133 2.20 20.01 -0.75
CA LEU A 133 1.33 19.54 0.32
C LEU A 133 0.87 20.71 1.20
N THR A 134 1.74 21.69 1.39
CA THR A 134 1.44 22.93 2.12
C THR A 134 0.32 23.73 1.45
N ASP A 135 0.37 23.91 0.12
CA ASP A 135 -0.70 24.59 -0.63
C ASP A 135 -2.02 23.82 -0.56
N CYS A 136 -1.95 22.49 -0.72
CA CYS A 136 -3.09 21.61 -0.59
C CYS A 136 -3.74 21.75 0.80
N ARG A 137 -2.94 21.68 1.86
CA ARG A 137 -3.39 21.80 3.25
C ARG A 137 -4.02 23.17 3.52
N ARG A 138 -3.38 24.25 3.08
CA ARG A 138 -3.90 25.62 3.20
C ARG A 138 -5.24 25.77 2.48
N ALA A 139 -5.35 25.28 1.25
CA ALA A 139 -6.60 25.36 0.49
C ALA A 139 -7.72 24.54 1.16
N LEU A 140 -7.45 23.29 1.55
CA LEU A 140 -8.43 22.42 2.19
C LEU A 140 -8.94 22.98 3.52
N TYR A 141 -8.06 23.61 4.31
CA TYR A 141 -8.45 24.25 5.56
C TYR A 141 -9.15 25.59 5.35
N ALA A 142 -8.50 26.54 4.67
CA ALA A 142 -8.99 27.93 4.59
C ALA A 142 -10.14 28.12 3.59
N LYS A 143 -10.06 27.48 2.42
CA LYS A 143 -11.06 27.65 1.34
C LYS A 143 -12.22 26.66 1.46
N PHE A 144 -11.91 25.40 1.77
CA PHE A 144 -12.93 24.34 1.85
C PHE A 144 -13.42 24.06 3.27
N GLN A 145 -12.92 24.80 4.28
CA GLN A 145 -13.33 24.73 5.68
C GLN A 145 -13.34 23.29 6.24
N ARG A 146 -12.40 22.46 5.78
CA ARG A 146 -12.30 21.08 6.30
C ARG A 146 -11.78 21.11 7.74
N PRO A 147 -12.30 20.23 8.61
CA PRO A 147 -11.73 19.99 9.93
C PRO A 147 -10.23 19.70 9.84
N MET A 148 -9.47 20.11 10.87
CA MET A 148 -8.01 19.96 10.93
C MET A 148 -7.54 18.49 10.82
N GLU A 149 -8.38 17.55 11.23
CA GLU A 149 -8.17 16.10 11.09
C GLU A 149 -8.38 15.59 9.65
N ASN A 150 -9.12 16.33 8.82
CA ASN A 150 -9.51 15.97 7.45
C ASN A 150 -8.66 16.66 6.37
N VAL A 151 -7.50 17.19 6.76
CA VAL A 151 -6.49 17.74 5.87
C VAL A 151 -5.24 16.83 5.87
N PRO A 152 -4.45 16.80 4.78
CA PRO A 152 -3.26 15.97 4.73
C PRO A 152 -2.23 16.36 5.82
N PRO A 153 -1.32 15.45 6.19
CA PRO A 153 -0.25 15.77 7.14
C PRO A 153 0.60 16.95 6.67
N THR A 154 1.39 17.52 7.59
CA THR A 154 2.47 18.46 7.20
C THR A 154 3.55 17.73 6.42
N GLU A 155 4.38 18.46 5.68
CA GLU A 155 5.47 17.88 4.89
C GLU A 155 6.48 17.14 5.79
N ASP A 156 6.80 17.70 6.97
CA ASP A 156 7.68 17.07 7.94
C ASP A 156 7.09 15.77 8.50
N ALA A 157 5.80 15.79 8.87
CA ALA A 157 5.12 14.60 9.37
C ALA A 157 5.04 13.52 8.29
N LEU A 158 4.77 13.91 7.05
CA LEU A 158 4.78 12.99 5.92
C LEU A 158 6.19 12.42 5.66
N CYS A 159 7.24 13.22 5.77
CA CYS A 159 8.61 12.76 5.60
C CYS A 159 8.98 11.68 6.62
N GLN A 160 8.67 11.89 7.90
CA GLN A 160 8.92 10.88 8.94
C GLN A 160 8.07 9.63 8.73
N HIS A 161 6.82 9.80 8.31
CA HIS A 161 5.94 8.69 7.98
C HIS A 161 6.49 7.87 6.79
N MET A 162 6.95 8.51 5.71
CA MET A 162 7.58 7.83 4.57
C MET A 162 8.83 7.05 4.98
N ARG A 163 9.67 7.59 5.87
CA ARG A 163 10.85 6.88 6.39
C ARG A 163 10.47 5.58 7.09
N ARG A 164 9.45 5.64 7.97
CA ARG A 164 8.93 4.44 8.65
C ARG A 164 8.34 3.45 7.66
N ALA A 165 7.55 3.93 6.70
CA ALA A 165 6.96 3.09 5.65
C ALA A 165 8.04 2.39 4.81
N SER A 166 9.08 3.10 4.41
CA SER A 166 10.20 2.52 3.66
C SER A 166 10.90 1.42 4.46
N TYR A 167 11.21 1.67 5.73
CA TYR A 167 11.85 0.67 6.60
C TYR A 167 10.99 -0.59 6.76
N GLN A 168 9.67 -0.45 6.85
CA GLN A 168 8.75 -1.59 7.00
C GLN A 168 8.46 -2.31 5.68
N ALA A 169 8.56 -1.62 4.54
CA ALA A 169 8.30 -2.20 3.22
C ALA A 169 9.52 -2.94 2.64
N GLN A 170 10.72 -2.62 3.12
CA GLN A 170 11.93 -3.35 2.76
C GLN A 170 11.83 -4.79 3.30
N ALA A 171 11.68 -5.75 2.38
CA ALA A 171 11.82 -7.16 2.73
C ALA A 171 13.28 -7.42 3.17
N PRO A 172 13.51 -8.27 4.18
CA PRO A 172 14.86 -8.67 4.55
C PRO A 172 15.54 -9.27 3.32
N VAL A 173 16.67 -8.67 2.94
CA VAL A 173 17.56 -9.18 1.91
C VAL A 173 18.08 -10.52 2.43
N SER A 174 17.58 -11.62 1.87
CA SER A 174 18.10 -12.97 2.12
C SER A 174 19.40 -13.18 1.37
#